data_AF-A0A1G8Q9F7-F1
#
_entry.id   AF-A0A1G8Q9F7-F1
#
_cell.length_a   1.000
_cell.length_b   1.000
_cell.length_c   1.000
_cell.angle_alpha   90.00
_cell.angle_beta   90.00
_cell.angle_gamma   90.00
#
_symmetry.space_group_name_H-M   'P 1'
#
loop_
_entity.id
_entity.type
_entity.pdbx_description
1 polymer ?
#
loop_
_entity_poly.entity_id
_entity_poly.type
_entity_poly.pdbx_seq_one_letter_code
_entity_poly.pdbx_strand_id
1 'polypeptide(L)'
;MTATASSSSSAGRTRRWRTVSGKWSGRVSAALPSVFALAFWVAAPLFCLYAVLIGVPQLAHNYNDKAVGITGTFTATSHNCQQQLCITSGTFTSDDKRLVEPDLIGDFRWPVGSTSRAAYNAGSGEITGIADVWDPTPTLVGVAGSAVFLSLWGYLVVVTRRRRRGEASVVTPSVGNG
;
A
#
# COMPACT_ATOMS: atom_id res chain seq x y z
N MET A 1 -0.76 30.83 84.83
CA MET A 1 0.10 31.25 83.71
C MET A 1 -0.73 31.24 82.45
N THR A 2 -0.85 32.41 81.81
CA THR A 2 -1.55 32.72 80.56
C THR A 2 -0.76 32.24 79.34
N ALA A 3 -1.45 31.72 78.32
CA ALA A 3 -1.22 32.06 76.91
C ALA A 3 -2.34 31.49 76.02
N THR A 4 -3.12 32.42 75.49
CA THR A 4 -4.07 32.31 74.39
C THR A 4 -3.33 32.20 73.07
N ALA A 5 -3.82 31.41 72.10
CA ALA A 5 -3.66 31.74 70.68
C ALA A 5 -4.82 31.17 69.87
N SER A 6 -5.42 32.07 69.11
CA SER A 6 -6.68 31.98 68.38
C SER A 6 -6.44 31.75 66.88
N SER A 7 -7.55 31.69 66.12
CA SER A 7 -7.69 31.78 64.65
C SER A 7 -7.73 30.44 63.88
N SER A 8 -8.61 30.20 62.89
CA SER A 8 -9.72 30.98 62.34
C SER A 8 -10.50 30.12 61.33
N SER A 9 -11.84 30.18 61.39
CA SER A 9 -12.84 30.23 60.31
C SER A 9 -12.57 29.61 58.91
N SER A 10 -13.46 28.70 58.49
CA SER A 10 -14.31 28.81 57.27
C SER A 10 -15.22 27.58 57.18
N ALA A 11 -16.50 27.64 57.55
CA ALA A 11 -17.62 28.00 56.67
C ALA A 11 -17.59 27.30 55.31
N GLY A 12 -18.57 26.43 55.00
CA GLY A 12 -18.85 26.12 53.60
C GLY A 12 -19.61 24.83 53.26
N ARG A 13 -20.92 24.83 53.52
CA ARG A 13 -21.98 24.28 52.65
C ARG A 13 -21.74 22.95 51.90
N THR A 14 -22.48 21.96 52.39
CA THR A 14 -23.27 21.00 51.60
C THR A 14 -23.63 21.46 50.18
N ARG A 15 -23.08 20.80 49.17
CA ARG A 15 -23.68 20.70 47.83
C ARG A 15 -23.82 19.23 47.43
N ARG A 16 -24.97 18.66 47.77
CA ARG A 16 -25.56 17.52 47.05
C ARG A 16 -25.71 17.95 45.59
N TRP A 17 -24.83 17.48 44.72
CA TRP A 17 -25.09 17.50 43.29
C TRP A 17 -26.13 16.42 43.01
N ARG A 18 -27.38 16.88 42.94
CA ARG A 18 -28.48 16.22 42.26
C ARG A 18 -28.01 16.03 40.82
N THR A 19 -27.49 14.86 40.47
CA THR A 19 -27.34 14.47 39.06
C THR A 19 -28.75 14.33 38.51
N VAL A 20 -29.22 15.41 37.90
CA VAL A 20 -30.46 15.46 37.15
C VAL A 20 -30.35 14.38 36.08
N SER A 21 -31.18 13.36 36.25
CA SER A 21 -31.48 12.34 35.27
C SER A 21 -32.08 12.98 34.03
N GLY A 22 -31.22 13.52 33.17
CA GLY A 22 -31.54 13.86 31.80
C GLY A 22 -31.66 12.56 31.03
N LYS A 23 -32.88 12.00 30.99
CA LYS A 23 -33.30 11.10 29.92
C LYS A 23 -33.20 11.87 28.60
N TRP A 24 -32.03 11.88 27.98
CA TRP A 24 -31.87 12.30 26.60
C TRP A 24 -31.79 11.05 25.73
N SER A 25 -32.90 10.85 25.02
CA SER A 25 -33.06 10.02 23.85
C SER A 25 -31.84 10.09 22.93
N GLY A 26 -31.04 9.03 22.93
CA GLY A 26 -29.86 8.90 22.08
C GLY A 26 -29.58 7.44 21.70
N ARG A 27 -30.61 6.68 21.32
CA ARG A 27 -30.48 5.27 20.92
C ARG A 27 -30.24 5.04 19.43
N VAL A 28 -30.00 6.08 18.61
CA VAL A 28 -29.89 5.90 17.15
C VAL A 28 -28.52 6.32 16.58
N SER A 29 -27.71 7.10 17.29
CA SER A 29 -26.41 7.58 16.78
C SER A 29 -25.20 6.73 17.17
N ALA A 30 -25.36 5.68 17.97
CA ALA A 30 -24.26 4.82 18.41
C ALA A 30 -23.96 3.65 17.45
N ALA A 31 -24.88 3.29 16.55
CA ALA A 31 -24.76 2.15 15.65
C ALA A 31 -24.12 2.50 14.29
N LEU A 32 -24.27 3.74 13.82
CA LEU A 32 -23.63 4.19 12.57
C LEU A 32 -22.09 4.11 12.61
N PRO A 33 -21.38 4.63 13.63
CA PRO A 33 -19.92 4.50 13.69
C PRO A 33 -19.47 3.05 13.86
N SER A 34 -20.28 2.17 14.46
CA SER A 34 -19.92 0.76 14.63
C SER A 34 -20.03 -0.03 13.33
N VAL A 35 -21.03 0.25 12.48
CA VAL A 35 -21.17 -0.39 11.16
C VAL A 35 -20.05 0.06 10.22
N PHE A 36 -19.73 1.36 10.18
CA PHE A 36 -18.58 1.86 9.41
C PHE A 36 -17.25 1.32 9.95
N ALA A 37 -17.08 1.23 11.27
CA ALA A 37 -15.90 0.62 11.86
C ALA A 37 -15.79 -0.87 11.53
N LEU A 38 -16.90 -1.62 11.55
CA LEU A 38 -16.93 -3.04 11.23
C LEU A 38 -16.68 -3.28 9.74
N ALA A 39 -17.29 -2.46 8.88
CA ALA A 39 -17.04 -2.46 7.44
C ALA A 39 -15.58 -2.10 7.14
N PHE A 40 -14.99 -1.11 7.80
CA PHE A 40 -13.58 -0.75 7.66
C PHE A 40 -12.66 -1.90 8.09
N TRP A 41 -12.97 -2.56 9.21
CA TRP A 41 -12.22 -3.71 9.73
C TRP A 41 -12.21 -4.92 8.80
N VAL A 42 -13.19 -5.04 7.90
CA VAL A 42 -13.31 -6.13 6.91
C VAL A 42 -12.83 -5.68 5.53
N ALA A 43 -13.22 -4.48 5.10
CA ALA A 43 -12.89 -3.94 3.78
C ALA A 43 -11.40 -3.60 3.65
N ALA A 44 -10.78 -3.01 4.67
CA ALA A 44 -9.36 -2.65 4.62
C ALA A 44 -8.43 -3.86 4.40
N PRO A 45 -8.55 -4.99 5.14
CA PRO A 45 -7.72 -6.17 4.88
C PRO A 45 -8.05 -6.83 3.53
N LEU A 46 -9.32 -6.82 3.09
CA LEU A 46 -9.68 -7.31 1.74
C LEU A 46 -9.03 -6.46 0.65
N PHE A 47 -9.01 -5.14 0.80
CA PHE A 47 -8.37 -4.23 -0.15
C PHE A 47 -6.85 -4.41 -0.17
N CYS A 48 -6.23 -4.62 0.99
CA CYS A 48 -4.80 -4.94 1.10
C CYS A 48 -4.48 -6.29 0.42
N LEU A 49 -5.30 -7.32 0.63
CA LEU A 49 -5.17 -8.60 -0.06
C LEU A 49 -5.28 -8.44 -1.58
N TYR A 50 -6.27 -7.69 -2.05
CA TYR A 50 -6.47 -7.40 -3.46
C TYR A 50 -5.28 -6.66 -4.07
N ALA A 51 -4.76 -5.64 -3.36
CA ALA A 51 -3.57 -4.90 -3.78
C ALA A 51 -2.33 -5.79 -3.87
N VAL A 52 -2.14 -6.74 -2.95
CA VAL A 52 -1.04 -7.71 -3.03
C VAL A 52 -1.26 -8.70 -4.18
N LEU A 53 -2.48 -9.21 -4.35
CA LEU A 53 -2.82 -10.17 -5.41
C LEU A 53 -2.65 -9.61 -6.83
N ILE A 54 -2.85 -8.31 -7.03
CA ILE A 54 -2.60 -7.66 -8.32
C ILE A 54 -1.16 -7.14 -8.41
N GLY A 55 -0.69 -6.51 -7.33
CA GLY A 55 0.62 -5.88 -7.28
C GLY A 55 1.74 -6.87 -7.51
N VAL A 56 1.72 -8.04 -6.85
CA VAL A 56 2.78 -9.05 -6.96
C VAL A 56 2.93 -9.61 -8.39
N PRO A 57 1.87 -10.08 -9.08
CA PRO A 57 2.03 -10.57 -10.44
C PRO A 57 2.41 -9.47 -11.42
N GLN A 58 1.91 -8.23 -11.28
CA GLN A 58 2.37 -7.12 -12.12
C GLN A 58 3.84 -6.79 -11.86
N LEU A 59 4.29 -6.84 -10.60
CA LEU A 59 5.69 -6.68 -10.24
C LEU A 59 6.54 -7.78 -10.90
N ALA A 60 6.11 -9.03 -10.78
CA ALA A 60 6.81 -10.18 -11.32
C ALA A 60 6.89 -10.15 -12.85
N HIS A 61 5.79 -9.80 -13.52
CA HIS A 61 5.76 -9.64 -14.98
C HIS A 61 6.70 -8.52 -15.41
N ASN A 62 6.60 -7.33 -14.80
CA ASN A 62 7.42 -6.19 -15.18
C ASN A 62 8.90 -6.34 -14.78
N TYR A 63 9.23 -7.17 -13.79
CA TYR A 63 10.62 -7.52 -13.46
C TYR A 63 11.20 -8.55 -14.41
N ASN A 64 10.42 -9.56 -14.80
CA ASN A 64 10.88 -10.61 -15.72
C ASN A 64 10.89 -10.14 -17.19
N ASP A 65 10.01 -9.22 -17.56
CA ASP A 65 9.95 -8.61 -18.90
C ASP A 65 10.85 -7.38 -19.05
N LYS A 66 11.71 -7.09 -18.06
CA LYS A 66 12.74 -6.07 -18.27
C LYS A 66 13.62 -6.52 -19.42
N ALA A 67 13.61 -5.74 -20.50
CA ALA A 67 14.44 -5.98 -21.66
C ALA A 67 15.89 -6.16 -21.20
N VAL A 68 16.38 -7.40 -21.28
CA VAL A 68 17.74 -7.76 -20.90
C VAL A 68 18.65 -7.16 -21.97
N GLY A 69 19.29 -6.04 -21.64
CA GLY A 69 20.09 -5.31 -22.61
C GLY A 69 20.72 -4.04 -22.06
N ILE A 70 21.60 -3.45 -22.87
CA ILE A 70 22.22 -2.16 -22.61
C ILE A 70 21.16 -1.09 -22.84
N THR A 71 20.89 -0.25 -21.85
CA THR A 71 19.90 0.81 -21.96
C THR A 71 20.45 2.00 -22.73
N GLY A 72 19.57 2.66 -23.49
CA GLY A 72 19.92 3.83 -24.27
C GLY A 72 18.75 4.43 -25.02
N THR A 73 19.07 5.16 -26.07
CA THR A 73 18.13 5.84 -26.95
C THR A 73 18.26 5.31 -28.37
N PHE A 74 17.13 4.99 -28.98
CA PHE A 74 17.03 4.68 -30.39
C PHE A 74 16.45 5.86 -31.16
N THR A 75 17.15 6.30 -32.19
CA THR A 75 16.68 7.36 -33.09
C THR A 75 16.32 6.74 -34.43
N ALA A 76 15.04 6.80 -34.78
CA ALA A 76 14.55 6.30 -36.07
C ALA A 76 15.04 7.19 -37.21
N THR A 77 15.76 6.64 -38.18
CA THR A 77 16.33 7.38 -39.31
C THR A 77 15.64 7.07 -40.63
N SER A 78 15.10 5.86 -40.78
CA SER A 78 14.38 5.47 -41.99
C SER A 78 13.17 4.61 -41.67
N HIS A 79 12.17 4.66 -42.55
CA HIS A 79 10.98 3.83 -42.48
C HIS A 79 10.68 3.31 -43.87
N ASN A 80 10.78 2.00 -44.05
CA ASN A 80 10.57 1.34 -45.33
C ASN A 80 9.41 0.36 -45.23
N CYS A 81 8.41 0.53 -46.08
CA CYS A 81 7.30 -0.41 -46.20
C CYS A 81 7.38 -1.12 -47.55
N GLN A 82 7.68 -2.42 -47.55
CA GLN A 82 7.56 -3.28 -48.72
C GLN A 82 6.54 -4.38 -48.47
N GLN A 83 5.61 -4.56 -49.41
CA GLN A 83 4.71 -5.73 -49.44
C GLN A 83 4.00 -6.01 -48.10
N GLN A 84 3.40 -4.98 -47.48
CA GLN A 84 2.70 -5.02 -46.18
C GLN A 84 3.59 -5.16 -44.92
N LEU A 85 4.91 -5.27 -45.06
CA LEU A 85 5.86 -5.23 -43.95
C LEU A 85 6.48 -3.83 -43.86
N CYS A 86 6.24 -3.14 -42.75
CA CYS A 86 6.88 -1.85 -42.45
C CYS A 86 8.00 -2.08 -41.42
N ILE A 87 9.20 -1.65 -41.76
CA ILE A 87 10.40 -1.75 -40.94
C ILE A 87 10.92 -0.34 -40.69
N THR A 88 11.13 0.00 -39.43
CA THR A 88 11.85 1.23 -39.03
C THR A 88 13.29 0.86 -38.78
N SER A 89 14.23 1.55 -39.42
CA SER A 89 15.65 1.47 -39.08
C SER A 89 16.11 2.75 -38.38
N GLY A 90 17.15 2.62 -37.59
CA GLY A 90 17.66 3.73 -36.80
C GLY A 90 18.99 3.42 -36.14
N THR A 91 19.44 4.37 -35.32
CA THR A 91 20.69 4.26 -34.58
C THR A 91 20.37 4.12 -33.10
N PHE A 92 20.91 3.08 -32.46
CA PHE A 92 20.93 2.95 -31.02
C PHE A 92 22.16 3.65 -30.45
N THR A 93 21.99 4.35 -29.34
CA THR A 93 23.07 4.98 -28.57
C THR A 93 22.86 4.64 -27.11
N SER A 94 23.85 4.01 -26.46
CA SER A 94 23.77 3.68 -25.04
C SER A 94 23.75 4.93 -24.15
N ASP A 95 23.19 4.81 -22.94
CA ASP A 95 23.12 5.91 -21.97
C ASP A 95 24.51 6.45 -21.58
N ASP A 96 25.53 5.60 -21.56
CA ASP A 96 26.93 5.96 -21.31
C ASP A 96 27.68 6.47 -22.57
N LYS A 97 26.99 6.51 -23.72
CA LYS A 97 27.50 6.94 -25.03
C LYS A 97 28.70 6.16 -25.55
N ARG A 98 28.99 4.99 -24.97
CA ARG A 98 30.12 4.15 -25.38
C ARG A 98 29.78 3.21 -26.53
N LEU A 99 28.50 2.86 -26.66
CA LEU A 99 28.01 1.99 -27.71
C LEU A 99 27.07 2.78 -28.62
N VAL A 100 27.41 2.82 -29.90
CA VAL A 100 26.58 3.41 -30.94
C VAL A 100 26.46 2.37 -32.05
N GLU A 101 25.27 1.85 -32.24
CA GLU A 101 25.00 0.79 -33.21
C GLU A 101 24.03 1.32 -34.28
N PRO A 102 24.50 1.55 -35.52
CA PRO A 102 23.67 2.05 -36.61
C PRO A 102 22.85 0.93 -37.26
N ASP A 103 21.87 1.33 -38.08
CA ASP A 103 21.07 0.46 -38.95
C ASP A 103 20.33 -0.69 -38.24
N LEU A 104 20.01 -0.51 -36.97
CA LEU A 104 19.21 -1.47 -36.21
C LEU A 104 17.73 -1.33 -36.53
N ILE A 105 17.04 -2.47 -36.53
CA ILE A 105 15.60 -2.54 -36.71
C ILE A 105 14.92 -2.20 -35.38
N GLY A 106 14.10 -1.14 -35.40
CA GLY A 106 13.30 -0.70 -34.26
C GLY A 106 11.81 -1.00 -34.44
N ASP A 107 11.00 -0.55 -33.49
CA ASP A 107 9.54 -0.65 -33.59
C ASP A 107 9.02 0.20 -34.77
N PHE A 108 8.19 -0.41 -35.62
CA PHE A 108 7.56 0.26 -36.77
C PHE A 108 6.65 1.42 -36.35
N ARG A 109 6.21 1.45 -35.08
CA ARG A 109 5.38 2.53 -34.53
C ARG A 109 6.16 3.80 -34.24
N TRP A 110 7.49 3.75 -34.20
CA TRP A 110 8.31 4.93 -33.93
C TRP A 110 8.45 5.80 -35.18
N PRO A 111 7.98 7.06 -35.13
CA PRO A 111 8.08 7.95 -36.28
C PRO A 111 9.53 8.30 -36.60
N VAL A 112 9.85 8.45 -37.88
CA VAL A 112 11.18 8.86 -38.34
C VAL A 112 11.55 10.23 -37.74
N GLY A 113 12.78 10.37 -37.26
CA GLY A 113 13.26 11.55 -36.56
C GLY A 113 12.88 11.61 -35.07
N SER A 114 12.14 10.63 -34.55
CA SER A 114 11.89 10.51 -33.12
C SER A 114 12.98 9.72 -32.41
N THR A 115 13.24 10.10 -31.17
CA THR A 115 14.12 9.38 -30.26
C THR A 115 13.27 8.72 -29.18
N SER A 116 13.39 7.41 -29.04
CA SER A 116 12.67 6.61 -28.05
C SER A 116 13.65 5.90 -27.13
N ARG A 117 13.27 5.68 -25.86
CA ARG A 117 14.07 4.83 -24.96
C ARG A 117 13.97 3.38 -25.39
N ALA A 118 15.12 2.72 -25.40
CA ALA A 118 15.20 1.32 -25.81
C ALA A 118 16.32 0.58 -25.09
N ALA A 119 16.24 -0.74 -25.08
CA ALA A 119 17.30 -1.64 -24.65
C ALA A 119 17.85 -2.38 -25.87
N TYR A 120 19.17 -2.41 -25.98
CA TYR A 120 19.88 -3.18 -26.99
C TYR A 120 20.37 -4.51 -26.41
N ASN A 121 19.97 -5.63 -27.00
CA ASN A 121 20.47 -6.94 -26.64
C ASN A 121 21.64 -7.34 -27.56
N ALA A 122 22.86 -7.28 -27.03
CA ALA A 122 24.08 -7.62 -27.80
C ALA A 122 24.15 -9.09 -28.24
N GLY A 123 23.38 -9.99 -27.62
CA GLY A 123 23.36 -11.41 -27.99
C GLY A 123 22.48 -11.72 -29.21
N SER A 124 21.38 -10.97 -29.40
CA SER A 124 20.48 -11.14 -30.55
C SER A 124 20.59 -10.03 -31.61
N GLY A 125 21.25 -8.90 -31.29
CA GLY A 125 21.29 -7.74 -32.17
C GLY A 125 19.93 -7.02 -32.26
N GLU A 126 19.04 -7.25 -31.31
CA GLU A 126 17.68 -6.71 -31.32
C GLU A 126 17.54 -5.51 -30.38
N ILE A 127 16.65 -4.61 -30.74
CA ILE A 127 16.24 -3.47 -29.92
C ILE A 127 14.82 -3.71 -29.42
N THR A 128 14.62 -3.54 -28.12
CA THR A 128 13.28 -3.54 -27.53
C THR A 128 12.96 -2.17 -26.97
N GLY A 129 11.79 -1.63 -27.32
CA GLY A 129 11.28 -0.41 -26.73
C GLY A 129 11.11 -0.56 -25.22
N ILE A 130 11.74 0.34 -24.46
CA ILE A 130 11.48 0.45 -23.03
C ILE A 130 10.34 1.46 -22.90
N ALA A 131 9.13 0.98 -22.62
CA ALA A 131 8.06 1.88 -22.18
C ALA A 131 8.59 2.67 -20.98
N ASP A 132 8.38 4.00 -21.00
CA ASP A 132 8.92 4.96 -20.04
C ASP A 132 9.11 4.34 -18.66
N VAL A 133 10.40 4.24 -18.26
CA VAL A 133 10.93 3.54 -17.09
C VAL A 133 9.84 3.25 -16.05
N TRP A 134 9.33 2.02 -16.04
CA TRP A 134 8.41 1.61 -14.99
C TRP A 134 9.14 1.70 -13.65
N ASP A 135 8.69 2.65 -12.82
CA ASP A 135 9.20 2.82 -11.47
C ASP A 135 8.50 1.82 -10.53
N PRO A 136 9.21 0.81 -10.00
CA PRO A 136 8.63 -0.17 -9.08
C PRO A 136 8.31 0.42 -7.71
N THR A 137 8.86 1.61 -7.38
CA THR A 137 8.77 2.21 -6.04
C THR A 137 7.34 2.29 -5.50
N PRO A 138 6.35 2.86 -6.21
CA PRO A 138 4.97 2.91 -5.71
C PRO A 138 4.37 1.53 -5.46
N THR A 139 4.62 0.55 -6.34
CA THR A 139 4.08 -0.81 -6.19
C THR A 139 4.76 -1.54 -5.02
N LEU A 140 6.07 -1.40 -4.87
CA LEU A 140 6.84 -1.97 -3.75
C LEU A 140 6.39 -1.39 -2.41
N VAL A 141 6.24 -0.06 -2.32
CA VAL A 141 5.75 0.62 -1.12
C VAL A 141 4.33 0.17 -0.78
N GLY A 142 3.45 0.05 -1.78
CA GLY A 142 2.09 -0.44 -1.61
C GLY A 142 2.02 -1.89 -1.10
N VAL A 143 2.82 -2.79 -1.68
CA VAL A 143 2.90 -4.20 -1.26
C VAL A 143 3.48 -4.33 0.14
N ALA A 144 4.57 -3.61 0.45
CA ALA A 144 5.18 -3.61 1.78
C ALA A 144 4.21 -3.08 2.84
N GLY A 145 3.56 -1.94 2.58
CA GLY A 145 2.57 -1.36 3.49
C GLY A 145 1.38 -2.29 3.74
N SER A 146 0.87 -2.94 2.68
CA SER A 146 -0.21 -3.92 2.77
C SER A 146 0.18 -5.14 3.60
N ALA A 147 1.39 -5.66 3.42
CA ALA A 147 1.90 -6.81 4.17
C ALA A 147 2.05 -6.50 5.67
N VAL A 148 2.58 -5.32 6.02
CA VAL A 148 2.68 -4.87 7.42
C VAL A 148 1.30 -4.73 8.04
N PHE A 149 0.36 -4.09 7.34
CA PHE A 149 -1.01 -3.92 7.82
C PHE A 149 -1.70 -5.27 8.08
N LEU A 150 -1.63 -6.20 7.12
CA LEU A 150 -2.22 -7.54 7.25
C LEU A 150 -1.61 -8.33 8.40
N SER A 151 -0.29 -8.19 8.62
CA SER A 151 0.41 -8.86 9.73
C SER A 151 -0.07 -8.35 11.09
N LEU A 152 -0.19 -7.03 11.25
CA LEU A 152 -0.70 -6.41 12.47
C LEU A 152 -2.18 -6.75 12.71
N TRP A 153 -2.99 -6.70 11.66
CA TRP A 153 -4.41 -7.07 11.71
C TRP A 153 -4.58 -8.53 12.14
N GLY A 154 -3.83 -9.44 11.52
CA GLY A 154 -3.83 -10.86 11.88
C GLY A 154 -3.42 -11.10 13.32
N TYR A 155 -2.37 -10.42 13.79
CA TYR A 155 -1.92 -10.48 15.18
C TYR A 155 -3.03 -10.04 16.16
N LEU A 156 -3.71 -8.92 15.90
CA LEU A 156 -4.80 -8.44 16.75
C LEU A 156 -5.97 -9.43 16.79
N VAL A 157 -6.34 -10.04 15.66
CA VAL A 157 -7.39 -11.07 15.60
C VAL A 157 -6.98 -12.31 16.41
N VAL A 158 -5.73 -12.76 16.33
CA VAL A 158 -5.24 -13.90 17.11
C VAL A 158 -5.24 -13.60 18.61
N VAL A 159 -4.74 -12.44 19.02
CA VAL A 159 -4.67 -12.04 20.44
C VAL A 159 -6.07 -11.90 21.04
N THR A 160 -7.01 -11.25 20.34
CA THR A 160 -8.39 -11.10 20.81
C THR A 160 -9.11 -12.44 20.92
N ARG A 161 -8.91 -13.36 19.97
CA ARG A 161 -9.42 -14.74 20.05
C ARG A 161 -8.83 -15.52 21.23
N ARG A 162 -7.53 -15.38 21.49
CA ARG A 162 -6.88 -16.03 22.64
C ARG A 162 -7.41 -15.53 23.97
N ARG A 163 -7.60 -14.21 24.12
CA ARG A 163 -8.18 -13.61 25.34
C ARG A 163 -9.60 -14.12 25.62
N ARG A 164 -10.47 -14.14 24.60
CA ARG A 164 -11.85 -14.67 24.74
C ARG A 164 -11.92 -16.15 25.09
N ARG A 165 -10.93 -16.96 24.66
CA ARG A 165 -10.84 -18.38 25.04
C ARG A 165 -10.34 -18.58 26.48
N GLY A 166 -9.55 -17.66 27.02
CA GLY A 166 -9.06 -17.72 28.41
C GLY A 166 -10.16 -17.43 29.44
N GLU A 167 -11.04 -16.48 29.16
CA GLU A 167 -12.15 -16.08 30.05
C GLU A 167 -13.22 -17.18 30.22
N ALA A 168 -13.39 -18.07 29.24
CA ALA A 168 -14.37 -19.15 29.29
C ALA A 168 -13.99 -20.31 30.24
N SER A 169 -12.81 -20.28 30.87
CA SER A 169 -12.32 -21.35 31.75
C SER A 169 -12.54 -21.09 33.25
N VAL A 170 -13.01 -19.90 33.65
CA VAL A 170 -13.32 -19.58 35.05
C VAL A 170 -14.80 -19.90 35.31
N VAL A 171 -15.15 -21.18 35.29
CA VAL A 171 -16.42 -21.67 35.84
C VAL A 171 -16.15 -21.99 37.31
N THR A 172 -16.58 -21.10 38.20
CA THR A 172 -16.59 -21.31 39.65
C THR A 172 -17.49 -22.51 39.98
N PRO A 173 -17.02 -23.56 40.68
CA PRO A 173 -17.90 -24.63 41.13
C PRO A 173 -18.89 -24.06 42.16
N SER A 174 -20.18 -24.29 41.94
CA SER A 174 -21.22 -23.98 42.92
C SER A 174 -21.04 -24.89 44.13
N VAL A 175 -20.55 -24.36 45.24
CA VAL A 175 -20.63 -25.03 46.53
C VAL A 175 -22.08 -24.91 46.99
N GLY A 176 -22.84 -25.99 46.84
CA GLY A 176 -24.15 -26.13 47.47
C GLY A 176 -23.99 -26.33 48.97
N ASN A 177 -24.67 -25.50 49.75
CA ASN A 177 -24.91 -25.77 51.17
C ASN A 177 -26.32 -26.35 51.30
N GLY A 178 -26.38 -27.62 51.71
CA GLY A 178 -27.55 -28.21 52.36
C GLY A 178 -27.58 -27.88 53.86
#